data_AF-A0A937NRK9-F1
#
_entry.id   AF-A0A937NRK9-F1
#
_cell.length_a   1.000
_cell.length_b   1.000
_cell.length_c   1.000
_cell.angle_alpha   90.00
_cell.angle_beta   90.00
_cell.angle_gamma   90.00
#
_symmetry.space_group_name_H-M   'P 1'
#
loop_
_entity.id
_entity.type
_entity.pdbx_description
1 polymer ?
#
loop_
_entity_poly.entity_id
_entity_poly.type
_entity_poly.pdbx_seq_one_letter_code
_entity_poly.pdbx_strand_id
1 'polypeptide(L)'
;MSTWRNISGSLKQVSVGSAEDVWGTNAGDEIWRYLGDNKWQQIEGRLKRVSVAADGTVWGVNANEKIWRYLGEDAWEQIEGSLRQVSVGSAEDVWGANTDSEIWRYLGENEWQQIEGSLKQVSIAADGTVWGVNANDKIWRYLGENEWQQIEGSLKQVSVGSAKDIWGVNANEKIWRYLGENEWQQIEGNLKHVSVAADGTVWGVNANDEIWRFLGD
;
A
#
# COMPACT_ATOMS: atom_id res chain seq x y z
N MET A 1 -7.76 -26.23 -5.28
CA MET A 1 -6.42 -25.93 -4.71
C MET A 1 -6.54 -24.56 -4.05
N SER A 2 -5.96 -24.34 -2.87
CA SER A 2 -6.06 -23.02 -2.22
C SER A 2 -5.21 -22.01 -2.97
N THR A 3 -5.83 -20.96 -3.52
CA THR A 3 -5.19 -19.84 -4.24
C THR A 3 -4.32 -18.97 -3.33
N TRP A 4 -4.42 -19.16 -2.01
CA TRP A 4 -3.65 -18.46 -1.00
C TRP A 4 -2.88 -19.44 -0.11
N ARG A 5 -1.67 -19.03 0.29
CA ARG A 5 -0.84 -19.68 1.30
C ARG A 5 -0.81 -18.83 2.56
N ASN A 6 -1.12 -19.42 3.71
CA ASN A 6 -0.93 -18.78 5.01
C ASN A 6 0.57 -18.63 5.31
N ILE A 7 0.97 -17.46 5.77
CA ILE A 7 2.32 -17.14 6.23
C ILE A 7 2.26 -16.90 7.74
N SER A 8 3.13 -17.55 8.50
CA SER A 8 3.16 -17.40 9.96
C SER A 8 3.48 -15.97 10.37
N GLY A 9 2.80 -15.49 11.40
CA GLY A 9 2.92 -14.13 11.91
C GLY A 9 1.55 -13.46 12.04
N SER A 10 1.54 -12.20 12.47
CA SER A 10 0.34 -11.40 12.61
C SER A 10 0.63 -9.96 12.20
N LEU A 11 -0.08 -9.46 11.19
CA LEU A 11 0.06 -8.10 10.67
C LEU A 11 -1.33 -7.48 10.44
N LYS A 12 -1.47 -6.19 10.77
CA LYS A 12 -2.66 -5.40 10.45
C LYS A 12 -2.59 -4.76 9.08
N GLN A 13 -1.39 -4.62 8.53
CA GLN A 13 -1.12 -4.08 7.20
C GLN A 13 0.17 -4.69 6.65
N VAL A 14 0.21 -4.91 5.33
CA VAL A 14 1.36 -5.45 4.59
C VAL A 14 1.57 -4.62 3.31
N SER A 15 2.82 -4.41 2.93
CA SER A 15 3.25 -3.79 1.68
C SER A 15 4.28 -4.68 1.00
N VAL A 16 4.18 -4.78 -0.32
CA VAL A 16 5.03 -5.60 -1.18
C VAL A 16 5.60 -4.71 -2.27
N GLY A 17 6.92 -4.57 -2.31
CA GLY A 17 7.64 -3.91 -3.40
C GLY A 17 8.11 -4.92 -4.45
N SER A 18 8.45 -6.13 -4.00
CA SER A 18 8.87 -7.27 -4.82
C SER A 18 8.65 -8.57 -4.03
N ALA A 19 8.94 -9.73 -4.64
CA ALA A 19 9.02 -11.01 -3.93
C ALA A 19 10.04 -11.03 -2.78
N GLU A 20 11.05 -10.15 -2.83
CA GLU A 20 12.13 -10.04 -1.84
C GLU A 20 11.89 -8.91 -0.82
N ASP A 21 11.03 -7.95 -1.16
CA ASP A 21 10.75 -6.77 -0.35
C ASP A 21 9.30 -6.77 0.13
N VAL A 22 9.08 -7.43 1.27
CA VAL A 22 7.79 -7.47 1.96
C VAL A 22 7.94 -6.92 3.36
N TRP A 23 7.14 -5.90 3.66
CA TRP A 23 7.12 -5.20 4.94
C TRP A 23 5.70 -5.16 5.49
N GLY A 24 5.56 -5.02 6.81
CA GLY A 24 4.24 -4.84 7.41
C GLY A 24 4.30 -4.28 8.80
N THR A 25 3.12 -3.92 9.32
CA THR A 25 2.95 -3.50 10.70
C THR A 25 1.93 -4.38 11.39
N ASN A 26 2.11 -4.63 12.69
CA ASN A 26 1.16 -5.41 13.49
C ASN A 26 0.22 -4.50 14.33
N ALA A 27 -0.66 -5.12 15.11
CA ALA A 27 -1.61 -4.40 15.97
C ALA A 27 -0.92 -3.39 16.92
N GLY A 28 0.29 -3.70 17.39
CA GLY A 28 1.10 -2.86 18.28
C GLY A 28 1.99 -1.82 17.59
N ASP A 29 1.74 -1.52 16.30
CA ASP A 29 2.57 -0.63 15.46
C ASP A 29 4.02 -1.13 15.28
N GLU A 30 4.31 -2.40 15.57
CA GLU A 30 5.65 -2.95 15.37
C GLU A 30 5.88 -3.22 13.88
N ILE A 31 7.09 -2.92 13.43
CA ILE A 31 7.49 -2.98 12.02
C ILE A 31 8.18 -4.32 11.77
N TRP A 32 7.81 -5.01 10.71
CA TRP A 32 8.35 -6.31 10.35
C TRP A 32 8.77 -6.34 8.89
N ARG A 33 9.97 -6.86 8.64
CA ARG A 33 10.50 -7.18 7.30
C ARG A 33 10.52 -8.69 7.12
N TYR A 34 9.99 -9.17 6.01
CA TYR A 34 10.04 -10.59 5.65
C TYR A 34 11.44 -10.96 5.15
N LEU A 35 11.96 -12.10 5.61
CA LEU A 35 13.29 -12.59 5.24
C LEU A 35 13.25 -13.81 4.29
N GLY A 36 12.06 -14.21 3.83
CA GLY A 36 11.88 -15.51 3.19
C GLY A 36 11.62 -16.64 4.18
N ASP A 37 11.22 -17.81 3.65
CA ASP A 37 11.04 -19.04 4.42
C ASP A 37 10.23 -18.92 5.73
N ASN A 38 9.14 -18.15 5.71
CA ASN A 38 8.29 -17.87 6.88
C ASN A 38 9.02 -17.19 8.06
N LYS A 39 10.11 -16.45 7.79
CA LYS A 39 10.85 -15.70 8.81
C LYS A 39 10.62 -14.21 8.67
N TRP A 40 10.48 -13.55 9.81
CA TRP A 40 10.33 -12.10 9.92
C TRP A 40 11.43 -11.54 10.83
N GLN A 41 11.94 -10.37 10.47
CA GLN A 41 12.80 -9.54 11.29
C GLN A 41 11.97 -8.37 11.81
N GLN A 42 12.01 -8.13 13.13
CA GLN A 42 11.50 -6.90 13.68
C GLN A 42 12.48 -5.76 13.37
N ILE A 43 11.96 -4.66 12.84
CA ILE A 43 12.71 -3.43 12.57
C ILE A 43 12.40 -2.45 13.70
N GLU A 44 13.41 -1.75 14.22
CA GLU A 44 13.21 -0.80 15.30
C GLU A 44 12.29 0.36 14.87
N GLY A 45 11.51 0.85 15.83
CA GLY A 45 10.52 1.91 15.62
C GLY A 45 9.07 1.45 15.74
N ARG A 46 8.16 2.40 15.48
CA ARG A 46 6.72 2.20 15.54
C ARG A 46 6.02 2.93 14.39
N LEU A 47 5.36 2.17 13.53
CA LEU A 47 4.58 2.69 12.40
C LEU A 47 3.18 2.07 12.39
N LYS A 48 2.17 2.89 12.14
CA LYS A 48 0.81 2.39 11.90
C LYS A 48 0.66 1.83 10.49
N ARG A 49 1.42 2.34 9.53
CA ARG A 49 1.45 1.89 8.13
C ARG A 49 2.87 2.02 7.58
N VAL A 50 3.26 1.05 6.76
CA VAL A 50 4.54 1.03 6.04
C VAL A 50 4.28 0.75 4.56
N SER A 51 5.09 1.35 3.70
CA SER A 51 5.12 1.11 2.27
C SER A 51 6.55 0.83 1.83
N VAL A 52 6.72 -0.16 0.95
CA VAL A 52 8.00 -0.53 0.35
C VAL A 52 7.87 -0.62 -1.16
N ALA A 53 8.87 -0.12 -1.88
CA ALA A 53 9.00 -0.22 -3.34
C ALA A 53 10.02 -1.29 -3.76
N ALA A 54 10.01 -1.65 -5.04
CA ALA A 54 10.91 -2.65 -5.62
C ALA A 54 12.40 -2.26 -5.58
N ASP A 55 12.71 -0.97 -5.47
CA ASP A 55 14.07 -0.45 -5.32
C ASP A 55 14.57 -0.47 -3.86
N GLY A 56 13.78 -1.03 -2.94
CA GLY A 56 14.09 -1.10 -1.52
C GLY A 56 13.76 0.18 -0.74
N THR A 57 13.18 1.20 -1.39
CA THR A 57 12.73 2.42 -0.70
C THR A 57 11.59 2.08 0.26
N VAL A 58 11.72 2.47 1.53
CA VAL A 58 10.70 2.23 2.56
C VAL A 58 10.32 3.53 3.24
N TRP A 59 9.01 3.80 3.29
CA TRP A 59 8.44 4.91 4.05
C TRP A 59 7.34 4.40 4.96
N GLY A 60 7.02 5.16 5.99
CA GLY A 60 5.88 4.88 6.84
C GLY A 60 5.35 6.11 7.54
N VAL A 61 4.20 5.90 8.17
CA VAL A 61 3.60 6.88 9.07
C VAL A 61 3.32 6.24 10.42
N ASN A 62 3.50 6.99 11.50
CA ASN A 62 3.22 6.52 12.86
C ASN A 62 1.81 6.93 13.34
N ALA A 63 1.44 6.54 14.56
CA ALA A 63 0.14 6.84 15.15
C ALA A 63 -0.15 8.35 15.33
N ASN A 64 0.89 9.20 15.29
CA ASN A 64 0.77 10.65 15.38
C ASN A 64 0.87 11.33 14.00
N GLU A 65 0.63 10.57 12.92
CA GLU A 65 0.67 11.05 11.53
C GLU A 65 2.06 11.52 11.04
N LYS A 66 3.11 11.33 11.85
CA LYS A 66 4.48 11.70 11.45
C LYS A 66 4.99 10.75 10.38
N ILE A 67 5.70 11.31 9.42
CA ILE A 67 6.23 10.62 8.24
C ILE A 67 7.69 10.23 8.50
N TRP A 68 8.05 9.01 8.11
CA TRP A 68 9.39 8.46 8.30
C TRP A 68 9.89 7.80 7.03
N ARG A 69 11.14 8.07 6.67
CA ARG A 69 11.88 7.41 5.59
C ARG A 69 12.95 6.50 6.19
N TYR A 70 13.01 5.25 5.76
CA TYR A 70 14.01 4.30 6.22
C TYR A 70 15.36 4.60 5.56
N LEU A 71 16.44 4.57 6.33
CA LEU A 71 17.81 4.81 5.84
C LEU A 71 18.64 3.53 5.73
N GLY A 72 18.09 2.38 6.13
CA GLY A 72 18.84 1.15 6.34
C GLY A 72 19.32 0.98 7.78
N GLU A 73 19.78 -0.22 8.14
CA GLU A 73 20.40 -0.53 9.44
C GLU A 73 19.59 -0.05 10.66
N ASP A 74 18.27 -0.26 10.61
CA ASP A 74 17.31 0.15 11.65
C ASP A 74 17.22 1.68 11.90
N ALA A 75 17.77 2.49 11.00
CA ALA A 75 17.72 3.94 11.06
C ALA A 75 16.55 4.54 10.26
N TRP A 76 15.92 5.57 10.84
CA TRP A 76 14.82 6.32 10.23
C TRP A 76 15.09 7.81 10.27
N GLU A 77 14.72 8.50 9.21
CA GLU A 77 14.67 9.96 9.12
C GLU A 77 13.21 10.43 9.21
N GLN A 78 12.94 11.42 10.04
CA GLN A 78 11.63 12.06 10.05
C GLN A 78 11.54 13.05 8.89
N ILE A 79 10.50 12.92 8.07
CA ILE A 79 10.19 13.87 6.99
C ILE A 79 9.12 14.85 7.49
N GLU A 80 9.28 16.13 7.19
CA GLU A 80 8.30 17.14 7.59
C GLU A 80 6.95 16.92 6.89
N GLY A 81 5.87 17.19 7.61
CA GLY A 81 4.50 16.98 7.16
C GLY A 81 3.70 16.02 8.06
N SER A 82 2.46 15.77 7.67
CA SER A 82 1.51 14.92 8.38
C SER A 82 0.69 14.11 7.38
N LEU A 83 0.79 12.78 7.46
CA LEU A 83 0.08 11.86 6.59
C LEU A 83 -0.55 10.73 7.40
N ARG A 84 -1.74 10.30 6.97
CA ARG A 84 -2.41 9.12 7.54
C ARG A 84 -2.02 7.82 6.88
N GLN A 85 -1.54 7.92 5.65
CA GLN A 85 -1.01 6.83 4.86
C GLN A 85 -0.03 7.40 3.82
N VAL A 86 1.03 6.63 3.56
CA VAL A 86 2.03 6.88 2.52
C VAL A 86 2.13 5.65 1.61
N SER A 87 2.39 5.88 0.33
CA SER A 87 2.67 4.88 -0.70
C SER A 87 3.95 5.28 -1.42
N VAL A 88 4.80 4.30 -1.69
CA VAL A 88 6.09 4.48 -2.36
C VAL A 88 6.10 3.59 -3.59
N GLY A 89 6.26 4.18 -4.77
CA GLY A 89 6.49 3.45 -6.02
C GLY A 89 7.99 3.31 -6.33
N SER A 90 8.77 4.32 -5.94
CA SER A 90 10.24 4.39 -6.06
C SER A 90 10.78 5.45 -5.09
N ALA A 91 12.10 5.64 -5.05
CA ALA A 91 12.74 6.76 -4.36
C ALA A 91 12.26 8.15 -4.82
N GLU A 92 11.79 8.26 -6.06
CA GLU A 92 11.32 9.51 -6.69
C GLU A 92 9.79 9.66 -6.65
N ASP A 93 9.06 8.57 -6.38
CA ASP A 93 7.61 8.50 -6.44
C ASP A 93 7.00 8.15 -5.10
N VAL A 94 6.80 9.18 -4.27
CA VAL A 94 6.18 9.06 -2.95
C VAL A 94 4.93 9.90 -2.86
N TRP A 95 3.82 9.26 -2.51
CA TRP A 95 2.50 9.87 -2.40
C TRP A 95 1.86 9.54 -1.07
N GLY A 96 0.95 10.39 -0.60
CA GLY A 96 0.22 10.14 0.62
C GLY A 96 -1.12 10.85 0.68
N ALA A 97 -1.93 10.41 1.65
CA ALA A 97 -3.16 11.10 2.03
C ALA A 97 -3.09 11.48 3.50
N ASN A 98 -3.54 12.68 3.86
CA ASN A 98 -3.64 13.12 5.26
C ASN A 98 -5.04 12.88 5.85
N THR A 99 -5.25 13.26 7.11
CA THR A 99 -6.52 13.05 7.82
C THR A 99 -7.69 13.83 7.22
N ASP A 100 -7.42 14.96 6.56
CA ASP A 100 -8.40 15.80 5.87
C ASP A 100 -8.70 15.29 4.45
N SER A 101 -8.16 14.12 4.10
CA SER A 101 -8.26 13.49 2.78
C SER A 101 -7.60 14.29 1.66
N GLU A 102 -6.69 15.20 2.00
CA GLU A 102 -5.83 15.88 1.01
C GLU A 102 -4.76 14.91 0.50
N ILE A 103 -4.40 15.06 -0.77
CA ILE A 103 -3.47 14.20 -1.49
C ILE A 103 -2.16 14.97 -1.64
N TRP A 104 -1.04 14.33 -1.34
CA TRP A 104 0.27 14.95 -1.37
C TRP A 104 1.26 14.09 -2.14
N ARG A 105 2.05 14.72 -3.02
CA ARG A 105 3.20 14.14 -3.72
C ARG A 105 4.47 14.74 -3.17
N TYR A 106 5.43 13.90 -2.81
CA TYR A 106 6.75 14.35 -2.38
C TYR A 106 7.57 14.83 -3.58
N LEU A 107 8.23 15.97 -3.46
CA LEU A 107 9.08 16.53 -4.51
C LEU A 107 10.59 16.36 -4.23
N GLY A 108 10.94 15.80 -3.07
CA GLY A 108 12.33 15.82 -2.58
C GLY A 108 12.56 16.94 -1.57
N GLU A 109 13.68 16.90 -0.85
CA GLU A 109 14.15 18.00 0.00
C GLU A 109 13.13 18.54 1.03
N ASN A 110 12.26 17.66 1.57
CA ASN A 110 11.15 18.01 2.48
C ASN A 110 10.03 18.87 1.86
N GLU A 111 9.96 18.94 0.52
CA GLU A 111 8.90 19.62 -0.19
C GLU A 111 7.78 18.66 -0.60
N TRP A 112 6.54 19.12 -0.44
CA TRP A 112 5.34 18.40 -0.84
C TRP A 112 4.47 19.28 -1.74
N GLN A 113 3.95 18.68 -2.81
CA GLN A 113 2.94 19.27 -3.67
C GLN A 113 1.57 18.70 -3.31
N GLN A 114 0.60 19.58 -3.06
CA GLN A 114 -0.79 19.17 -2.96
C GLN A 114 -1.33 18.82 -4.35
N ILE A 115 -1.93 17.65 -4.48
CA ILE A 115 -2.61 17.19 -5.69
C ILE A 115 -4.11 17.40 -5.49
N GLU A 116 -4.79 17.97 -6.48
CA GLU A 116 -6.23 18.23 -6.38
C GLU A 116 -7.02 16.93 -6.23
N GLY A 117 -8.10 17.00 -5.46
CA GLY A 117 -8.96 15.85 -5.17
C GLY A 117 -9.09 15.57 -3.68
N SER A 118 -9.82 14.50 -3.36
CA SER A 118 -10.01 14.08 -1.97
C SER A 118 -9.98 12.55 -1.88
N LEU A 119 -8.90 12.02 -1.32
CA LEU A 119 -8.70 10.58 -1.15
C LEU A 119 -8.39 10.25 0.28
N LYS A 120 -8.95 9.13 0.71
CA LYS A 120 -8.67 8.56 2.01
C LYS A 120 -7.44 7.63 1.93
N GLN A 121 -7.12 7.12 0.76
CA GLN A 121 -5.93 6.29 0.55
C GLN A 121 -5.50 6.43 -0.91
N VAL A 122 -4.18 6.49 -1.13
CA VAL A 122 -3.55 6.58 -2.45
C VAL A 122 -2.46 5.52 -2.56
N SER A 123 -2.30 4.96 -3.76
CA SER A 123 -1.28 3.98 -4.11
C SER A 123 -0.60 4.43 -5.40
N ILE A 124 0.73 4.38 -5.41
CA ILE A 124 1.56 4.65 -6.59
C ILE A 124 2.50 3.47 -6.86
N ALA A 125 2.70 3.15 -8.14
CA ALA A 125 3.68 2.18 -8.63
C ALA A 125 4.90 2.87 -9.26
N ALA A 126 5.98 2.12 -9.45
CA ALA A 126 7.22 2.58 -10.08
C ALA A 126 7.05 3.07 -11.53
N ASP A 127 5.99 2.65 -12.22
CA ASP A 127 5.66 3.11 -13.57
C ASP A 127 4.86 4.43 -13.59
N GLY A 128 4.68 5.07 -12.43
CA GLY A 128 3.91 6.30 -12.25
C GLY A 128 2.40 6.10 -12.20
N THR A 129 1.90 4.85 -12.25
CA THR A 129 0.46 4.59 -12.13
C THR A 129 -0.02 4.93 -10.72
N VAL A 130 -1.01 5.82 -10.61
CA VAL A 130 -1.61 6.23 -9.33
C VAL A 130 -3.09 5.95 -9.29
N TRP A 131 -3.52 5.24 -8.23
CA TRP A 131 -4.92 5.02 -7.91
C TRP A 131 -5.19 5.38 -6.47
N GLY A 132 -6.45 5.63 -6.15
CA GLY A 132 -6.86 5.76 -4.76
C GLY A 132 -8.34 5.60 -4.57
N VAL A 133 -8.74 5.66 -3.31
CA VAL A 133 -10.13 5.58 -2.89
C VAL A 133 -10.48 6.74 -1.99
N ASN A 134 -11.70 7.27 -2.11
CA ASN A 134 -12.17 8.38 -1.28
C ASN A 134 -12.94 7.90 -0.04
N ALA A 135 -13.44 8.85 0.76
CA ALA A 135 -14.20 8.56 1.99
C ALA A 135 -15.43 7.65 1.76
N ASN A 136 -16.02 7.71 0.57
CA ASN A 136 -17.22 6.95 0.17
C ASN A 136 -16.88 5.66 -0.60
N ASP A 137 -15.66 5.16 -0.50
CA ASP A 137 -15.18 3.96 -1.19
C ASP A 137 -15.22 4.06 -2.74
N LYS A 138 -15.34 5.27 -3.31
CA LYS A 138 -15.24 5.45 -4.77
C LYS A 138 -13.78 5.35 -5.20
N ILE A 139 -13.55 4.72 -6.34
CA ILE A 139 -12.23 4.42 -6.90
C ILE A 139 -11.87 5.49 -7.93
N TRP A 140 -10.63 5.97 -7.87
CA TRP A 140 -10.12 7.00 -8.76
C TRP A 140 -8.76 6.60 -9.32
N ARG A 141 -8.57 6.82 -10.63
CA ARG A 141 -7.30 6.69 -11.34
C ARG A 141 -6.79 8.08 -11.71
N TYR A 142 -5.55 8.39 -11.38
CA TYR A 142 -4.92 9.64 -11.76
C TYR A 142 -4.56 9.60 -13.25
N LEU A 143 -4.83 10.68 -13.98
CA LEU A 143 -4.50 10.82 -15.40
C LEU A 143 -3.29 11.74 -15.65
N GLY A 144 -2.76 12.36 -14.59
CA GLY A 144 -1.78 13.44 -14.71
C GLY A 144 -2.42 14.81 -14.58
N GLU A 145 -1.60 15.85 -14.39
CA GLU A 145 -2.04 17.26 -14.43
C GLU A 145 -3.28 17.58 -13.56
N ASN A 146 -3.36 17.02 -12.34
CA ASN A 146 -4.49 17.17 -11.41
C ASN A 146 -5.83 16.57 -11.91
N GLU A 147 -5.81 15.75 -12.97
CA GLU A 147 -7.00 15.09 -13.49
C GLU A 147 -7.17 13.67 -12.90
N TRP A 148 -8.40 13.36 -12.50
CA TRP A 148 -8.79 12.05 -12.00
C TRP A 148 -9.98 11.49 -12.77
N GLN A 149 -9.89 10.21 -13.12
CA GLN A 149 -11.00 9.44 -13.66
C GLN A 149 -11.61 8.57 -12.58
N GLN A 150 -12.94 8.65 -12.41
CA GLN A 150 -13.65 7.69 -11.57
C GLN A 150 -13.70 6.34 -12.29
N ILE A 151 -13.33 5.27 -11.57
CA ILE A 151 -13.46 3.89 -12.01
C ILE A 151 -14.68 3.28 -11.32
N GLU A 152 -15.49 2.51 -12.07
CA GLU A 152 -16.67 1.87 -11.51
C GLU A 152 -16.30 0.81 -10.47
N GLY A 153 -17.15 0.67 -9.45
CA GLY A 153 -16.93 -0.21 -8.31
C GLY A 153 -16.80 0.53 -6.98
N SER A 154 -16.53 -0.24 -5.92
CA SER A 154 -16.39 0.30 -4.56
C SER A 154 -15.32 -0.49 -3.80
N LEU A 155 -14.27 0.22 -3.37
CA LEU A 155 -13.14 -0.34 -2.61
C LEU A 155 -12.83 0.53 -1.39
N LYS A 156 -12.51 -0.11 -0.27
CA LYS A 156 -12.03 0.60 0.93
C LYS A 156 -10.52 0.85 0.89
N GLN A 157 -9.80 0.09 0.06
CA GLN A 157 -8.37 0.22 -0.19
C GLN A 157 -8.01 -0.37 -1.57
N VAL A 158 -7.08 0.28 -2.27
CA VAL A 158 -6.49 -0.16 -3.54
C VAL A 158 -4.97 -0.19 -3.43
N SER A 159 -4.33 -1.14 -4.12
CA SER A 159 -2.88 -1.25 -4.27
C SER A 159 -2.56 -1.40 -5.76
N VAL A 160 -1.52 -0.70 -6.19
CA VAL A 160 -1.04 -0.66 -7.57
C VAL A 160 0.40 -1.12 -7.58
N GLY A 161 0.68 -2.21 -8.29
CA GLY A 161 2.03 -2.68 -8.57
C GLY A 161 2.52 -2.21 -9.94
N SER A 162 1.60 -2.08 -10.89
CA SER A 162 1.81 -1.52 -12.23
C SER A 162 0.47 -1.11 -12.84
N ALA A 163 0.48 -0.52 -14.04
CA ALA A 163 -0.72 -0.30 -14.84
C ALA A 163 -1.52 -1.59 -15.15
N LYS A 164 -0.88 -2.76 -15.04
CA LYS A 164 -1.47 -4.09 -15.30
C LYS A 164 -1.84 -4.84 -14.03
N ASP A 165 -1.32 -4.42 -12.88
CA ASP A 165 -1.45 -5.13 -11.61
C ASP A 165 -2.05 -4.20 -10.56
N ILE A 166 -3.38 -4.16 -10.54
CA ILE A 166 -4.17 -3.35 -9.60
C ILE A 166 -5.09 -4.30 -8.83
N TRP A 167 -4.99 -4.23 -7.52
CA TRP A 167 -5.74 -5.05 -6.59
C TRP A 167 -6.43 -4.17 -5.55
N GLY A 168 -7.51 -4.65 -4.97
CA GLY A 168 -8.17 -3.93 -3.89
C GLY A 168 -9.06 -4.82 -3.05
N VAL A 169 -9.49 -4.25 -1.93
CA VAL A 169 -10.48 -4.86 -1.05
C VAL A 169 -11.63 -3.89 -0.81
N ASN A 170 -12.85 -4.41 -0.73
CA ASN A 170 -14.03 -3.61 -0.41
C ASN A 170 -14.38 -3.62 1.08
N ALA A 171 -15.42 -2.87 1.47
CA ALA A 171 -15.89 -2.80 2.85
C ALA A 171 -16.22 -4.17 3.46
N ASN A 172 -16.69 -5.12 2.64
CA ASN A 172 -17.04 -6.49 3.01
C ASN A 172 -15.85 -7.47 2.92
N GLU A 173 -14.62 -6.95 2.84
CA GLU A 173 -13.38 -7.73 2.76
C GLU A 173 -13.23 -8.61 1.51
N LYS A 174 -14.07 -8.39 0.49
CA LYS A 174 -13.91 -9.09 -0.80
C LYS A 174 -12.73 -8.53 -1.55
N ILE A 175 -11.97 -9.44 -2.16
CA ILE A 175 -10.74 -9.17 -2.90
C ILE A 175 -11.08 -9.04 -4.36
N TRP A 176 -10.53 -8.01 -5.01
CA TRP A 176 -10.78 -7.71 -6.41
C TRP A 176 -9.46 -7.47 -7.14
N ARG A 177 -9.34 -8.04 -8.34
CA ARG A 177 -8.26 -7.76 -9.30
C ARG A 177 -8.85 -7.01 -10.48
N TYR A 178 -8.23 -5.90 -10.87
CA TYR A 178 -8.65 -5.15 -12.05
C TYR A 178 -8.17 -5.84 -13.32
N LEU A 179 -9.05 -6.00 -14.30
CA LEU A 179 -8.74 -6.64 -15.59
C LEU A 179 -8.49 -5.64 -16.72
N GLY A 180 -8.72 -4.34 -16.48
CA GLY A 180 -8.76 -3.33 -17.53
C GLY A 180 -10.20 -2.97 -17.91
N GLU A 181 -10.37 -1.90 -18.68
CA GLU A 181 -11.66 -1.54 -19.29
C GLU A 181 -12.86 -1.47 -18.32
N ASN A 182 -12.65 -1.02 -17.07
CA ASN A 182 -13.63 -0.98 -15.98
C ASN A 182 -14.13 -2.36 -15.50
N GLU A 183 -13.41 -3.44 -15.80
CA GLU A 183 -13.74 -4.79 -15.35
C GLU A 183 -12.94 -5.20 -14.11
N TRP A 184 -13.62 -5.83 -13.15
CA TRP A 184 -13.03 -6.40 -11.94
C TRP A 184 -13.36 -7.89 -11.82
N GLN A 185 -12.35 -8.69 -11.53
CA GLN A 185 -12.49 -10.08 -11.15
C GLN A 185 -12.51 -10.20 -9.62
N GLN A 186 -13.53 -10.86 -9.06
CA GLN A 186 -13.50 -11.22 -7.66
C GLN A 186 -12.55 -12.41 -7.45
N ILE A 187 -11.62 -12.28 -6.51
CA ILE A 187 -10.71 -13.34 -6.11
C ILE A 187 -11.23 -13.99 -4.83
N GLU A 188 -11.20 -15.33 -4.76
CA GLU A 188 -11.67 -16.07 -3.59
C GLU A 188 -10.81 -15.74 -2.36
N GLY A 189 -11.47 -15.58 -1.21
CA GLY A 189 -10.86 -15.19 0.06
C GLY A 189 -11.52 -13.96 0.68
N ASN A 190 -11.07 -13.60 1.87
CA ASN A 190 -11.44 -12.33 2.51
C ASN A 190 -10.20 -11.68 3.11
N LEU A 191 -9.95 -10.43 2.73
CA LEU A 191 -8.82 -9.63 3.22
C LEU A 191 -9.30 -8.24 3.64
N LYS A 192 -8.73 -7.71 4.71
CA LYS A 192 -8.94 -6.31 5.10
C LYS A 192 -7.96 -5.35 4.44
N HIS A 193 -6.85 -5.88 3.92
CA HIS A 193 -5.82 -5.13 3.19
C HIS A 193 -5.09 -6.06 2.20
N VAL A 194 -4.78 -5.55 1.01
CA VAL A 194 -4.02 -6.25 -0.04
C VAL A 194 -2.93 -5.34 -0.59
N SER A 195 -1.79 -5.92 -0.93
CA SER A 195 -0.68 -5.24 -1.59
C SER A 195 -0.16 -6.08 -2.77
N VAL A 196 0.12 -5.42 -3.88
CA VAL A 196 0.63 -6.02 -5.12
C VAL A 196 1.88 -5.27 -5.60
N ALA A 197 2.87 -6.01 -6.07
CA ALA A 197 4.09 -5.50 -6.69
C ALA A 197 4.06 -5.66 -8.23
N ALA A 198 4.95 -4.94 -8.92
CA ALA A 198 5.10 -5.00 -10.37
C ALA A 198 5.49 -6.38 -10.92
N ASP A 199 6.10 -7.23 -10.09
CA ASP A 199 6.47 -8.61 -10.43
C ASP A 199 5.30 -9.61 -10.29
N GLY A 200 4.10 -9.11 -9.95
CA GLY A 200 2.89 -9.90 -9.74
C GLY A 200 2.81 -10.54 -8.34
N THR A 201 3.76 -10.28 -7.45
CA THR A 201 3.69 -10.74 -6.06
C THR A 201 2.53 -10.04 -5.35
N VAL A 202 1.62 -10.84 -4.76
CA VAL A 202 0.46 -10.33 -4.01
C VAL A 202 0.43 -10.91 -2.61
N TRP A 203 0.31 -10.02 -1.62
CA TRP A 203 0.10 -10.38 -0.22
C TRP A 203 -1.12 -9.66 0.33
N GLY A 204 -1.67 -10.19 1.40
CA GLY A 204 -2.71 -9.53 2.14
C GLY A 204 -2.81 -9.99 3.57
N VAL A 205 -3.61 -9.26 4.34
CA VAL A 205 -3.98 -9.63 5.70
C VAL A 205 -5.49 -9.62 5.86
N ASN A 206 -6.02 -10.53 6.67
CA ASN A 206 -7.46 -10.64 6.91
C ASN A 206 -7.90 -9.96 8.22
N ALA A 207 -9.18 -10.03 8.56
CA ALA A 207 -9.74 -9.44 9.78
C ALA A 207 -8.97 -9.83 11.05
N ASN A 208 -8.49 -11.08 11.11
CA ASN A 208 -7.79 -11.68 12.25
C ASN A 208 -6.27 -11.39 12.27
N ASP A 209 -5.79 -10.46 11.44
CA ASP A 209 -4.36 -10.17 11.25
C ASP A 209 -3.54 -11.35 10.68
N GLU A 210 -4.19 -12.39 10.14
CA GLU A 210 -3.48 -13.50 9.50
C GLU A 210 -2.94 -13.06 8.15
N ILE A 211 -1.72 -13.51 7.83
CA ILE A 211 -0.97 -13.11 6.65
C ILE A 211 -1.13 -14.15 5.55
N TRP A 212 -1.41 -13.69 4.33
CA TRP A 212 -1.65 -14.56 3.18
C TRP A 212 -0.84 -14.10 1.98
N ARG A 213 -0.19 -15.05 1.31
CA ARG A 213 0.48 -14.87 0.02
C ARG A 213 -0.33 -15.53 -1.08
N PHE A 214 -0.63 -14.80 -2.15
CA PHE A 214 -1.31 -15.34 -3.31
C PHE A 214 -0.38 -16.27 -4.10
N LEU A 215 -0.90 -17.38 -4.60
CA LEU A 215 -0.15 -18.39 -5.35
C LEU A 215 -0.37 -18.34 -6.87
N GLY A 216 -1.32 -17.51 -7.33
CA GLY A 216 -1.79 -17.54 -8.71
C GLY A 216 -2.96 -18.49 -8.92
N ASP A 217 -3.52 -18.43 -10.12
CA ASP A 217 -4.47 -19.41 -10.67
C ASP A 217 -3.74 -20.44 -11.54
#